data_AF-A0A6M1T3A1-F1
#
_entry.id   AF-A0A6M1T3A1-F1
#
_cell.length_a   1.000
_cell.length_b   1.000
_cell.length_c   1.000
_cell.angle_alpha   90.00
_cell.angle_beta   90.00
_cell.angle_gamma   90.00
#
_symmetry.space_group_name_H-M   'P 1'
#
loop_
_entity.id
_entity.type
_entity.pdbx_description
1 polymer ?
#
loop_
_entity_poly.entity_id
_entity_poly.type
_entity_poly.pdbx_seq_one_letter_code
_entity_poly.pdbx_strand_id
1 'polypeptide(L)'
;MTKKLLTFVEVDLDYCSLRYGEGACPATMSGASPTGDHKCFNTPATCQVREAFLNQPVTLRFAKGTAYLAESGIEAIPAIEAENFSPPTVSLGRTLVRGPRCR
;
A
#
# COMPACT_ATOMS: atom_id res chain seq x y z
N MET A 1 17.47 -1.11 30.11
CA MET A 1 16.58 -0.72 29.00
C MET A 1 15.85 -1.96 28.51
N THR A 2 14.53 -2.01 28.64
CA THR A 2 13.70 -3.12 28.15
C THR A 2 13.57 -2.98 26.64
N LYS A 3 13.98 -3.98 25.86
CA LYS A 3 13.79 -3.97 24.40
C LYS A 3 12.30 -4.13 24.10
N LYS A 4 11.72 -3.14 23.41
CA LYS A 4 10.36 -3.20 22.86
C LYS A 4 10.46 -3.56 21.37
N LEU A 5 9.57 -4.41 20.88
CA LEU A 5 9.57 -4.86 19.48
C LEU A 5 8.32 -4.34 18.81
N LEU A 6 8.47 -3.55 17.74
CA LEU A 6 7.35 -2.98 17.00
C LEU A 6 7.28 -3.60 15.60
N THR A 7 6.10 -4.07 15.24
CA THR A 7 5.82 -4.59 13.89
C THR A 7 5.01 -3.54 13.14
N PHE A 8 5.48 -3.18 11.94
CA PHE A 8 4.75 -2.34 11.00
C PHE A 8 4.92 -2.86 9.58
N VAL A 9 3.98 -2.53 8.72
CA VAL A 9 3.92 -2.88 7.30
C VAL A 9 3.80 -1.58 6.52
N GLU A 10 4.63 -1.46 5.49
CA GLU A 10 4.57 -0.36 4.53
C GLU A 10 3.99 -0.90 3.22
N VAL A 11 3.06 -0.15 2.64
CA VAL A 11 2.47 -0.46 1.35
C VAL A 11 2.67 0.76 0.45
N ASP A 12 3.49 0.60 -0.58
CA ASP A 12 3.65 1.60 -1.62
C ASP A 12 2.54 1.43 -2.65
N LEU A 13 1.77 2.51 -2.84
CA LEU A 13 0.67 2.55 -3.79
C LEU A 13 0.96 3.61 -4.85
N ASP A 14 0.84 3.21 -6.12
CA ASP A 14 0.78 4.16 -7.23
C ASP A 14 -0.50 4.98 -7.11
N TYR A 15 -0.35 6.28 -6.91
CA TYR A 15 -1.45 7.22 -6.68
C TYR A 15 -1.39 8.36 -7.70
N CYS A 16 -2.55 8.80 -8.19
CA CYS A 16 -2.63 9.93 -9.10
C CYS A 16 -2.54 11.25 -8.31
N SER A 17 -1.63 12.14 -8.71
CA SER A 17 -1.54 13.48 -8.11
C SER A 17 -2.69 14.42 -8.53
N LEU A 18 -3.41 14.07 -9.60
CA LEU A 18 -4.53 14.88 -10.09
C LEU A 18 -5.81 14.63 -9.29
N ARG A 19 -6.65 15.67 -9.22
CA ARG A 19 -7.95 15.64 -8.55
C ARG A 19 -9.04 15.33 -9.57
N TYR A 20 -9.95 14.43 -9.21
CA TYR A 20 -11.02 13.97 -10.09
C TYR A 20 -11.92 15.11 -10.55
N GLY A 21 -12.13 15.26 -11.86
CA GLY A 21 -12.98 16.30 -12.44
C GLY A 21 -12.44 17.72 -12.31
N GLU A 22 -11.18 17.88 -11.87
CA GLU A 22 -10.54 19.19 -11.66
C GLU A 22 -9.28 19.33 -12.52
N GLY A 23 -9.04 20.55 -13.02
CA GLY A 23 -7.80 20.93 -13.69
C GLY A 23 -7.46 20.05 -14.89
N ALA A 24 -6.34 19.32 -14.81
CA ALA A 24 -5.82 18.47 -15.87
C ALA A 24 -6.47 17.07 -15.94
N CYS A 25 -7.42 16.73 -15.06
CA CYS A 25 -8.14 15.46 -15.09
C CYS A 25 -9.52 15.64 -15.73
N PRO A 26 -9.72 15.23 -17.01
CA PRO A 26 -11.01 15.39 -17.69
C PRO A 26 -12.03 14.32 -17.29
N ALA A 27 -11.73 13.50 -16.27
CA ALA A 27 -12.59 12.42 -15.84
C ALA A 27 -13.90 12.97 -15.23
N THR A 28 -15.03 12.50 -15.74
CA THR A 28 -16.37 12.87 -15.27
C THR A 28 -17.32 11.68 -15.29
N MET A 29 -18.17 11.58 -14.26
CA MET A 29 -19.26 10.61 -14.17
C MET A 29 -20.61 11.23 -14.55
N SER A 30 -20.63 12.54 -14.82
CA SER A 30 -21.84 13.29 -15.19
C SER A 30 -21.62 14.08 -16.48
N GLY A 31 -22.70 14.31 -17.22
CA GLY A 31 -22.67 15.04 -18.49
C GLY A 31 -22.98 14.16 -19.70
N ALA A 32 -22.81 14.72 -20.90
CA ALA A 32 -23.19 14.10 -22.17
C ALA A 32 -22.34 12.88 -22.55
N SER A 33 -21.09 12.81 -22.07
CA SER A 33 -20.16 11.72 -22.32
C SER A 33 -19.37 11.40 -21.04
N PRO A 34 -19.91 10.59 -20.11
CA PRO A 34 -19.18 10.16 -18.92
C PRO A 34 -17.97 9.30 -19.31
N THR A 35 -16.84 9.47 -18.61
CA THR A 35 -15.59 8.73 -18.85
C THR A 35 -15.51 7.39 -18.13
N GLY A 36 -16.50 7.05 -17.29
CA GLY A 36 -16.60 5.73 -16.68
C GLY A 36 -17.76 5.59 -15.70
N ASP A 37 -18.05 4.34 -15.34
CA ASP A 37 -19.23 3.95 -14.54
C ASP A 37 -18.99 3.95 -13.02
N HIS A 38 -17.72 4.09 -12.61
CA HIS A 38 -17.31 3.98 -11.20
C HIS A 38 -16.45 5.17 -10.79
N LYS A 39 -16.53 5.55 -9.51
CA LYS A 39 -15.70 6.63 -8.94
C LYS A 39 -14.22 6.32 -9.10
N CYS A 40 -13.43 7.33 -9.46
CA CYS A 40 -11.97 7.26 -9.45
C CYS A 40 -11.48 7.26 -7.99
N PHE A 41 -10.65 6.28 -7.62
CA PHE A 41 -10.00 6.22 -6.31
C PHE A 41 -8.53 6.66 -6.38
N ASN A 42 -8.17 7.40 -7.44
CA ASN A 42 -6.82 7.87 -7.72
C ASN A 42 -5.78 6.75 -7.80
N THR A 43 -6.21 5.54 -8.15
CA THR A 43 -5.32 4.40 -8.41
C THR A 43 -5.33 4.05 -9.90
N PRO A 44 -4.26 3.47 -10.45
CA PRO A 44 -4.18 3.13 -11.88
C PRO A 44 -5.26 2.15 -12.32
N ALA A 45 -5.77 1.30 -11.42
CA ALA A 45 -6.86 0.36 -11.72
C ALA A 45 -8.23 1.05 -11.87
N THR A 46 -8.43 2.20 -11.21
CA THR A 46 -9.72 2.91 -11.16
C THR A 46 -9.70 4.21 -11.94
N CYS A 47 -8.57 4.53 -12.58
CA CYS A 47 -8.40 5.72 -13.39
C CYS A 47 -9.19 5.59 -14.71
N GLN A 48 -10.11 6.52 -14.93
CA GLN A 48 -10.94 6.59 -16.13
C GLN A 48 -10.20 7.16 -17.35
N VAL A 49 -9.16 7.97 -17.12
CA VAL A 49 -8.39 8.66 -18.17
C VAL A 49 -6.91 8.33 -17.99
N ARG A 50 -6.51 7.17 -18.48
CA ARG A 50 -5.18 6.59 -18.23
C ARG A 50 -4.05 7.43 -18.85
N GLU A 51 -4.33 8.15 -19.93
CA GLU A 51 -3.37 9.05 -20.60
C GLU A 51 -3.01 10.27 -19.76
N ALA A 52 -3.92 10.74 -18.90
CA ALA A 52 -3.71 11.87 -18.01
C ALA A 52 -3.18 11.46 -16.63
N PHE A 53 -2.93 10.16 -16.40
CA PHE A 53 -2.48 9.67 -15.10
C PHE A 53 -1.06 10.15 -14.78
N LEU A 54 -0.94 10.96 -13.73
CA LEU A 54 0.34 11.46 -13.23
C LEU A 54 0.71 10.72 -11.94
N ASN A 55 1.63 9.77 -12.03
CA ASN A 55 2.01 8.92 -10.91
C ASN A 55 2.78 9.73 -9.84
N GLN A 56 2.25 9.73 -8.62
CA GLN A 56 2.90 10.22 -7.43
C GLN A 56 2.69 9.17 -6.32
N PRO A 57 3.61 8.22 -6.14
CA PRO A 57 3.43 7.12 -5.21
C PRO A 57 3.31 7.62 -3.76
N VAL A 58 2.45 6.94 -3.00
CA VAL A 58 2.19 7.21 -1.58
C VAL A 58 2.48 5.95 -0.78
N THR A 59 3.24 6.10 0.30
CA THR A 59 3.54 5.02 1.24
C THR A 59 2.55 5.06 2.40
N LEU A 60 1.73 4.03 2.53
CA LEU A 60 0.85 3.84 3.68
C LEU A 60 1.55 2.97 4.72
N ARG A 61 1.53 3.40 5.97
CA ARG A 61 2.13 2.68 7.10
C ARG A 61 1.05 2.17 8.03
N PHE A 62 1.05 0.85 8.26
CA PHE A 62 0.19 0.19 9.22
C PHE A 62 1.05 -0.42 10.33
N ALA A 63 0.63 -0.29 11.58
CA ALA A 63 1.34 -0.85 12.71
C ALA A 63 0.42 -1.73 13.57
N LYS A 64 1.04 -2.64 14.32
CA LYS A 64 0.33 -3.35 15.39
C LYS A 64 0.01 -2.38 16.51
N GLY A 65 -1.26 -2.33 16.92
CA GLY A 65 -1.73 -1.47 17.99
C GLY A 65 -1.01 -1.78 19.30
N THR A 66 -0.05 -0.94 19.67
CA THR A 66 0.76 -1.10 20.88
C THR A 66 0.84 0.23 21.62
N ALA A 67 0.88 0.19 22.96
CA ALA A 67 0.91 1.39 23.79
C ALA A 67 2.14 2.28 23.54
N TYR A 68 3.24 1.69 23.05
CA TYR A 68 4.50 2.37 22.78
C TYR A 68 4.67 2.80 21.31
N LEU A 69 3.65 2.67 20.46
CA LEU A 69 3.71 3.17 19.08
C LEU A 69 3.90 4.69 19.05
N ALA A 70 3.17 5.44 19.88
CA ALA A 70 3.32 6.90 19.96
C ALA A 70 4.72 7.32 20.43
N GLU A 71 5.35 6.55 21.31
CA GLU A 71 6.72 6.78 21.79
C GLU A 71 7.77 6.46 20.72
N SER A 72 7.44 5.66 19.70
CA SER A 72 8.39 5.25 18.67
C SER A 72 8.71 6.32 17.63
N GLY A 73 7.90 7.38 17.56
CA GLY A 73 8.01 8.42 16.51
C GLY A 73 7.59 7.96 15.11
N ILE A 74 7.06 6.74 14.98
CA ILE A 74 6.57 6.19 13.71
C ILE A 74 5.09 6.57 13.54
N GLU A 75 4.82 7.42 12.55
CA GLU A 75 3.45 7.73 12.13
C GLU A 75 2.90 6.54 11.33
N ALA A 76 2.04 5.75 11.97
CA ALA A 76 1.40 4.59 11.36
C ALA A 76 -0.03 4.40 11.91
N ILE A 77 -0.91 3.88 11.06
CA ILE A 77 -2.28 3.56 11.42
C ILE A 77 -2.28 2.24 12.23
N PRO A 78 -2.80 2.21 13.47
CA PRO A 78 -2.78 1.03 14.32
C PRO A 78 -3.90 0.04 13.95
N ALA A 79 -3.81 -0.56 12.75
CA ALA A 79 -4.86 -1.42 12.18
C ALA A 79 -4.42 -2.88 11.95
N ILE A 80 -3.20 -3.27 12.33
CA ILE A 80 -2.76 -4.66 12.21
C ILE A 80 -3.30 -5.48 13.39
N GLU A 81 -4.21 -6.42 13.10
CA GLU A 81 -4.76 -7.37 14.08
C GLU A 81 -3.86 -8.58 14.27
N ALA A 82 -3.41 -9.17 13.16
CA ALA A 82 -2.54 -10.33 13.15
C ALA A 82 -1.62 -10.31 11.92
N GLU A 83 -0.36 -10.66 12.15
CA GLU A 83 0.65 -10.88 11.14
C GLU A 83 1.00 -12.38 11.08
N ASN A 84 0.92 -12.98 9.90
CA ASN A 84 1.39 -14.35 9.66
C ASN A 84 2.40 -14.33 8.52
N PHE A 85 3.67 -14.52 8.83
CA PHE A 85 4.73 -14.61 7.83
C PHE A 85 5.64 -15.79 8.13
N SER A 86 5.96 -16.56 7.08
CA SER A 86 6.86 -17.70 7.15
C SER A 86 7.81 -17.66 5.95
N PRO A 87 9.14 -17.79 6.15
CA PRO A 87 9.85 -17.98 7.42
C PRO A 87 10.19 -16.65 8.13
N PRO A 88 10.13 -16.59 9.48
CA PRO A 88 10.38 -15.36 10.23
C PRO A 88 11.87 -14.99 10.38
N THR A 89 12.77 -15.83 9.88
CA THR A 89 14.22 -15.61 9.97
C THR A 89 14.89 -16.21 8.75
N VAL A 90 15.47 -15.35 7.90
CA VAL A 90 16.36 -15.80 6.82
C VAL A 90 17.72 -16.08 7.45
N SER A 91 18.04 -17.36 7.63
CA SER A 91 19.39 -17.78 8.04
C SER A 91 20.37 -17.51 6.90
N LEU A 92 21.13 -16.42 6.97
CA LEU A 92 22.12 -16.00 5.96
C LEU A 92 23.36 -16.92 5.85
N GLY A 93 23.24 -18.21 6.18
CA GLY A 93 24.34 -19.18 6.17
C GLY A 93 23.92 -20.65 6.08
N ARG A 94 22.64 -20.96 5.83
CA ARG A 94 22.17 -22.33 5.58
C ARG A 94 21.36 -22.35 4.28
N THR A 95 21.58 -23.38 3.46
CA THR A 95 20.85 -23.58 2.20
C THR A 95 19.35 -23.62 2.47
N LEU A 96 18.60 -22.71 1.83
CA LEU A 96 17.16 -22.82 1.71
C LEU A 96 16.88 -24.08 0.90
N VAL A 97 16.33 -25.11 1.56
CA VAL A 97 16.21 -26.46 1.00
C VAL A 97 15.51 -26.38 -0.36
N ARG A 98 16.28 -26.66 -1.41
CA ARG A 98 15.76 -27.04 -2.73
C ARG A 98 15.09 -28.39 -2.53
N GLY A 99 13.78 -28.38 -2.28
CA GLY A 99 12.98 -29.60 -2.20
C GLY A 99 13.20 -30.46 -3.45
N PRO A 100 13.12 -31.80 -3.34
CA PRO A 100 13.28 -32.67 -4.48
C PRO A 100 12.21 -32.30 -5.50
N ARG A 101 12.63 -32.05 -6.75
CA ARG A 101 11.67 -31.97 -7.85
C ARG A 101 10.97 -33.33 -7.89
N CYS A 102 9.67 -33.36 -7.61
CA CYS A 102 8.84 -34.50 -7.98
C CYS A 102 9.11 -34.77 -9.46
N ARG A 103 9.64 -35.95 -9.73
CA ARG A 103 9.96 -36.45 -11.07
C ARG A 103 8.84 -37.39 -11.49
#